data_AF-A0A4Q7G2S5-F1
#
_entry.id   AF-A0A4Q7G2S5-F1
#
_cell.length_a   1.000
_cell.length_b   1.000
_cell.length_c   1.000
_cell.angle_alpha   90.00
_cell.angle_beta   90.00
_cell.angle_gamma   90.00
#
_symmetry.space_group_name_H-M   'P 1'
#
loop_
_entity.id
_entity.type
_entity.pdbx_description
1 polymer ?
#
loop_
_entity_poly.entity_id
_entity_poly.type
_entity_poly.pdbx_seq_one_letter_code
_entity_poly.pdbx_strand_id
1 'polypeptide(L)'
;MATKTTVRNPKGNPSGKGGKEQRYTVDEVERALRNSLGNVSIAATVLKCERQTIYEYMERYPDRLRPIRGQCRADIADIAEGHLLVAVRSGKEWAVSQALRLYGKYIDVGESLDITSDGAPIVQSAPAVTFNVSFVKSRFKKEDA
;
A
#
# COMPACT_ATOMS: atom_id res chain seq x y z
N MET A 1 -4.67 -2.15 45.57
CA MET A 1 -4.49 -3.28 44.64
C MET A 1 -5.75 -3.37 43.77
N ALA A 2 -5.72 -2.82 42.55
CA ALA A 2 -6.89 -2.76 41.69
C ALA A 2 -6.94 -4.02 40.80
N THR A 3 -7.89 -4.90 41.08
CA THR A 3 -8.16 -6.11 40.30
C THR A 3 -8.69 -5.73 38.93
N LYS A 4 -7.89 -5.99 37.89
CA LYS A 4 -8.24 -5.73 36.49
C LYS A 4 -9.28 -6.75 36.03
N THR A 5 -10.56 -6.38 36.14
CA THR A 5 -11.70 -7.12 35.59
C THR A 5 -11.52 -7.28 34.08
N THR A 6 -11.08 -8.47 33.66
CA THR A 6 -11.04 -8.82 32.24
C THR A 6 -12.43 -9.29 31.86
N VAL A 7 -13.16 -8.42 31.14
CA VAL A 7 -14.42 -8.76 30.48
C VAL A 7 -14.14 -9.91 29.51
N ARG A 8 -14.58 -11.12 29.87
CA ARG A 8 -14.57 -12.28 28.96
C ARG A 8 -15.73 -12.11 27.99
N ASN A 9 -15.45 -12.11 26.69
CA ASN A 9 -16.48 -12.05 25.65
C ASN A 9 -17.20 -13.43 25.58
N PRO A 10 -18.52 -13.52 25.79
CA PRO A 10 -19.23 -14.78 25.74
C PRO A 10 -19.75 -15.00 24.32
N LYS A 11 -18.97 -15.68 23.47
CA LYS A 11 -19.44 -16.38 22.24
C LYS A 11 -18.25 -17.01 21.49
N GLY A 12 -17.79 -18.16 21.99
CA GLY A 12 -16.96 -19.08 21.20
C GLY A 12 -17.86 -20.00 20.37
N ASN A 13 -17.64 -20.07 19.05
CA ASN A 13 -18.34 -20.98 18.15
C ASN A 13 -18.00 -22.45 18.51
N PRO A 14 -18.98 -23.35 18.76
CA PRO A 14 -18.69 -24.72 19.14
C PRO A 14 -18.44 -25.56 17.89
N SER A 15 -17.18 -25.76 17.51
CA SER A 15 -16.83 -26.74 16.48
C SER A 15 -15.46 -27.34 16.76
N GLY A 16 -15.45 -28.60 17.20
CA GLY A 16 -14.34 -29.53 16.98
C GLY A 16 -13.50 -29.90 18.21
N LYS A 17 -13.88 -31.02 18.84
CA LYS A 17 -13.07 -32.02 19.58
C LYS A 17 -11.72 -31.56 20.22
N GLY A 18 -11.73 -31.47 21.55
CA GLY A 18 -10.57 -31.82 22.40
C GLY A 18 -9.38 -30.87 22.48
N GLY A 19 -9.50 -29.63 22.00
CA GLY A 19 -8.45 -28.60 22.10
C GLY A 19 -8.84 -27.46 23.05
N LYS A 20 -7.84 -26.87 23.73
CA LYS A 20 -8.01 -25.68 24.58
C LYS A 20 -8.90 -24.64 23.87
N GLU A 21 -9.91 -24.13 24.57
CA GLU A 21 -10.86 -23.16 24.00
C GLU A 21 -10.13 -21.98 23.36
N GLN A 22 -10.46 -21.69 22.11
CA GLN A 22 -9.88 -20.56 21.39
C GLN A 22 -10.38 -19.26 22.04
N ARG A 23 -9.43 -18.41 22.45
CA ARG A 23 -9.74 -17.15 23.15
C ARG A 23 -10.44 -16.11 22.25
N TYR A 24 -10.24 -16.20 20.93
CA TYR A 24 -10.82 -15.30 19.94
C TYR A 24 -11.48 -16.10 18.83
N THR A 25 -12.49 -15.51 18.22
CA THR A 25 -13.06 -16.01 16.97
C THR A 25 -12.23 -15.54 15.77
N VAL A 26 -12.31 -16.27 14.67
CA VAL A 26 -11.66 -15.86 13.41
C VAL A 26 -12.16 -14.48 12.94
N ASP A 27 -13.44 -14.18 13.17
CA ASP A 27 -14.06 -12.89 12.84
C ASP A 27 -13.47 -11.72 13.64
N GLU A 28 -13.17 -11.93 14.92
CA GLU A 28 -12.51 -10.91 15.76
C GLU A 28 -11.09 -10.63 15.27
N VAL A 29 -10.36 -11.69 14.90
CA VAL A 29 -9.00 -11.55 14.36
C VAL A 29 -9.02 -10.87 12.99
N GLU A 30 -9.93 -11.25 12.09
CA GLU A 30 -10.14 -10.58 10.81
C GLU A 30 -10.44 -9.09 10.99
N ARG A 31 -11.38 -8.75 11.89
CA ARG A 31 -11.75 -7.35 12.16
C ARG A 31 -10.57 -6.55 12.70
N ALA A 32 -9.80 -7.13 13.63
CA ALA A 32 -8.61 -6.49 14.16
C ALA A 32 -7.56 -6.25 13.08
N LEU A 33 -7.35 -7.22 12.17
CA LEU A 33 -6.43 -7.07 11.05
C LEU A 33 -6.88 -5.98 10.08
N ARG A 34 -8.16 -5.94 9.70
CA ARG A 34 -8.70 -4.89 8.80
C ARG A 34 -8.56 -3.50 9.40
N ASN A 35 -8.97 -3.32 10.65
CA ASN A 35 -8.86 -2.04 11.35
C ASN A 35 -7.41 -1.57 11.55
N SER A 36 -6.47 -2.51 11.52
CA SER A 36 -5.04 -2.24 11.68
C SER A 36 -4.30 -2.18 10.35
N LEU A 37 -5.00 -2.19 9.22
CA LEU A 37 -4.41 -2.30 7.88
C LEU A 37 -3.37 -3.43 7.79
N GLY A 38 -3.69 -4.59 8.34
CA GLY A 38 -2.83 -5.78 8.31
C GLY A 38 -1.60 -5.69 9.22
N ASN A 39 -1.47 -4.64 10.03
CA ASN A 39 -0.41 -4.51 11.04
C ASN A 39 -0.70 -5.42 12.24
N VAL A 40 0.06 -6.51 12.33
CA VAL A 40 -0.09 -7.53 13.39
C VAL A 40 0.18 -6.97 14.79
N SER A 41 1.12 -6.01 14.92
CA SER A 41 1.43 -5.39 16.22
C SER A 41 0.26 -4.55 16.75
N ILE A 42 -0.38 -3.78 15.87
CA ILE A 42 -1.55 -2.97 16.22
C ILE A 42 -2.74 -3.89 16.49
N ALA A 43 -2.98 -4.89 15.63
CA ALA A 43 -4.05 -5.87 15.83
C ALA A 43 -3.92 -6.61 17.16
N ALA A 44 -2.70 -7.00 17.55
CA ALA A 44 -2.42 -7.64 18.83
C ALA A 44 -2.69 -6.71 20.02
N THR A 45 -2.37 -5.43 19.86
CA THR A 45 -2.66 -4.40 20.87
C THR A 45 -4.17 -4.20 21.03
N VAL A 46 -4.92 -4.18 19.93
CA VAL A 46 -6.39 -4.07 19.91
C VAL A 46 -7.04 -5.29 20.60
N LEU A 47 -6.59 -6.50 20.26
CA LEU A 47 -7.10 -7.74 20.85
C LEU A 47 -6.55 -8.01 22.27
N LYS A 48 -5.54 -7.25 22.71
CA LYS A 48 -4.80 -7.46 23.97
C LYS A 48 -4.20 -8.87 24.04
N CYS A 49 -3.61 -9.32 22.94
CA CYS A 49 -2.89 -10.58 22.84
C CYS A 49 -1.44 -10.36 22.42
N GLU A 50 -0.67 -11.44 22.40
CA GLU A 50 0.65 -11.43 21.78
C GLU A 50 0.51 -11.48 20.25
N ARG A 51 1.49 -10.92 19.53
CA ARG A 51 1.55 -11.02 18.06
C ARG A 51 1.56 -12.47 17.59
N GLN A 52 2.24 -13.33 18.33
CA GLN A 52 2.34 -14.76 18.06
C GLN A 52 0.97 -15.43 17.96
N THR A 53 0.03 -15.06 18.84
CA THR A 53 -1.35 -15.55 18.78
C THR A 53 -2.01 -15.23 17.44
N ILE A 54 -1.79 -14.05 16.86
CA ILE A 54 -2.39 -13.72 15.56
C ILE A 54 -1.74 -14.52 14.43
N TYR A 55 -0.42 -14.74 14.49
CA TYR A 55 0.28 -15.60 13.52
C TYR A 55 -0.25 -17.03 13.56
N GLU A 56 -0.47 -17.59 14.74
CA GLU A 56 -1.08 -18.92 14.90
C GLU A 56 -2.49 -19.00 14.29
N TYR A 57 -3.31 -17.94 14.43
CA TYR A 57 -4.62 -17.89 13.76
C TYR A 57 -4.48 -17.81 12.24
N MET A 58 -3.50 -17.07 11.72
CA MET A 58 -3.23 -16.99 10.28
C MET A 58 -2.72 -18.32 9.71
N GLU A 59 -2.01 -19.12 10.50
CA GLU A 59 -1.60 -20.48 10.11
C GLU A 59 -2.75 -21.48 10.19
N ARG A 60 -3.63 -21.33 11.18
CA ARG A 60 -4.81 -22.19 11.36
C ARG A 60 -5.93 -21.91 10.35
N TYR A 61 -6.08 -20.66 9.93
CA TYR A 61 -7.13 -20.20 9.00
C TYR A 61 -6.54 -19.42 7.81
N PRO A 62 -5.65 -20.04 7.02
CA PRO A 62 -4.87 -19.34 6.01
C PRO A 62 -5.74 -18.76 4.89
N ASP A 63 -6.74 -19.51 4.43
CA ASP A 63 -7.61 -19.12 3.30
C ASP A 63 -8.43 -17.87 3.60
N ARG A 64 -8.68 -17.59 4.87
CA ARG A 64 -9.48 -16.45 5.29
C ARG A 64 -8.62 -15.25 5.69
N LEU A 65 -7.54 -15.48 6.44
CA LEU A 65 -6.77 -14.37 7.03
C LEU A 65 -5.61 -13.89 6.14
N ARG A 66 -5.02 -14.75 5.30
CA ARG A 66 -3.93 -14.33 4.40
C ARG A 66 -4.39 -13.34 3.33
N PRO A 67 -5.54 -13.53 2.63
CA PRO A 67 -6.01 -12.57 1.64
C PRO A 67 -6.26 -11.18 2.24
N ILE A 68 -6.79 -11.13 3.47
CA ILE A 68 -7.04 -9.85 4.18
C ILE A 68 -5.73 -9.08 4.36
N ARG A 69 -4.67 -9.75 4.78
CA ARG A 69 -3.36 -9.11 4.94
C ARG A 69 -2.77 -8.66 3.61
N GLY A 70 -3.00 -9.42 2.54
CA GLY A 70 -2.64 -9.03 1.17
C GLY A 70 -3.36 -7.75 0.74
N GLN A 71 -4.69 -7.72 0.90
CA GLN A 71 -5.51 -6.56 0.59
C GLN A 71 -5.07 -5.33 1.39
N CYS A 72 -4.92 -5.46 2.71
CA CYS A 72 -4.49 -4.33 3.54
C CYS A 72 -3.11 -3.78 3.16
N ARG A 73 -2.21 -4.60 2.60
CA ARG A 73 -0.92 -4.12 2.09
C ARG A 73 -1.08 -3.30 0.82
N ALA A 74 -2.00 -3.70 -0.07
CA ALA A 74 -2.36 -2.90 -1.23
C ALA A 74 -2.98 -1.57 -0.78
N ASP A 75 -3.91 -1.60 0.18
CA ASP A 75 -4.55 -0.39 0.71
C ASP A 75 -3.51 0.59 1.30
N ILE A 76 -2.47 0.10 2.00
CA ILE A 76 -1.36 0.94 2.49
C ILE A 76 -0.57 1.56 1.34
N ALA A 77 -0.32 0.80 0.27
CA ALA A 77 0.38 1.32 -0.90
C ALA A 77 -0.41 2.45 -1.54
N ASP A 78 -1.73 2.28 -1.73
CA ASP A 78 -2.61 3.32 -2.28
C ASP A 78 -2.63 4.59 -1.40
N ILE A 79 -2.67 4.43 -0.08
CA ILE A 79 -2.56 5.55 0.87
C ILE A 79 -1.22 6.27 0.72
N ALA A 80 -0.12 5.51 0.63
CA ALA A 80 1.21 6.07 0.46
C ALA A 80 1.35 6.81 -0.88
N GLU A 81 0.77 6.28 -1.96
CA GLU A 81 0.69 6.94 -3.27
C GLU A 81 -0.10 8.25 -3.20
N GLY A 82 -1.23 8.27 -2.49
CA GLY A 82 -2.00 9.49 -2.23
C GLY A 82 -1.16 10.56 -1.52
N HIS A 83 -0.43 10.18 -0.47
CA HIS A 83 0.47 11.10 0.23
C HIS A 83 1.64 11.57 -0.64
N LEU A 84 2.21 10.69 -1.46
CA LEU A 84 3.25 11.03 -2.41
C LEU A 84 2.74 12.06 -3.43
N LEU A 85 1.53 11.87 -3.97
CA LEU A 85 0.91 12.80 -4.91
C LEU A 85 0.73 14.20 -4.29
N VAL A 86 0.27 14.28 -3.03
CA VAL A 86 0.17 15.55 -2.31
C VAL A 86 1.56 16.20 -2.19
N ALA A 87 2.58 15.44 -1.79
CA ALA A 87 3.95 15.95 -1.66
C ALA A 87 4.54 16.45 -3.00
N VAL A 88 4.25 15.76 -4.11
CA VAL A 88 4.62 16.17 -5.47
C VAL A 88 3.93 17.49 -5.83
N ARG A 89 2.62 17.61 -5.59
CA ARG A 89 1.86 18.84 -5.84
C ARG A 89 2.37 20.02 -5.02
N SER A 90 2.83 19.75 -3.79
CA SER A 90 3.49 20.75 -2.94
C SER A 90 4.94 21.08 -3.35
N GLY A 91 5.45 20.50 -4.44
CA GLY A 91 6.79 20.80 -4.96
C GLY A 91 7.94 20.26 -4.11
N LYS A 92 7.71 19.26 -3.26
CA LYS A 92 8.79 18.66 -2.46
C LYS A 92 9.74 17.90 -3.38
N GLU A 93 11.00 18.35 -3.48
CA GLU A 93 12.01 17.80 -4.41
C GLU A 93 12.17 16.27 -4.28
N TRP A 94 12.24 15.75 -3.05
CA TRP A 94 12.34 14.32 -2.80
C TRP A 94 11.14 13.53 -3.34
N ALA A 95 9.94 14.11 -3.29
CA ALA A 95 8.71 13.46 -3.75
C ALA A 95 8.64 13.47 -5.28
N VAL A 96 9.02 14.58 -5.91
CA VAL A 96 9.13 14.69 -7.37
C VAL A 96 10.16 13.70 -7.91
N SER A 97 11.34 13.63 -7.28
CA SER A 97 12.38 12.67 -7.65
C SER A 97 11.88 11.23 -7.52
N GLN A 98 11.19 10.89 -6.42
CA GLN A 98 10.62 9.56 -6.25
C GLN A 98 9.51 9.23 -7.24
N ALA A 99 8.63 10.18 -7.55
CA ALA A 99 7.59 9.99 -8.55
C ALA A 99 8.20 9.78 -9.95
N LEU A 100 9.23 10.54 -10.34
CA LEU A 100 9.93 10.33 -11.61
C LEU A 100 10.67 8.98 -11.65
N ARG A 101 11.23 8.52 -10.54
CA ARG A 101 11.84 7.18 -10.47
C ARG A 101 10.81 6.07 -10.71
N LEU A 102 9.62 6.20 -10.12
CA LEU A 102 8.56 5.19 -10.19
C LEU A 102 7.80 5.23 -11.51
N TYR A 103 7.45 6.41 -12.00
CA TYR A 103 6.58 6.61 -13.16
C TYR A 103 7.30 7.18 -14.39
N GLY A 104 8.43 7.86 -14.20
CA GLY A 104 9.17 8.55 -15.26
C GLY A 104 9.85 7.64 -16.28
N LYS A 105 9.90 6.32 -16.06
CA LYS A 105 10.26 5.35 -17.12
C LYS A 105 9.26 5.31 -18.27
N TYR A 106 8.04 5.80 -18.07
CA TYR A 106 7.03 5.95 -19.12
C TYR A 106 7.09 7.32 -19.83
N ILE A 107 7.97 8.21 -19.38
CA ILE A 107 8.31 9.43 -20.10
C ILE A 107 9.55 9.08 -20.90
N ASP A 108 9.35 8.66 -22.15
CA ASP A 108 10.41 8.66 -23.15
C ASP A 108 10.84 10.11 -23.36
N VAL A 109 11.71 10.64 -22.49
CA VAL A 109 12.64 11.67 -22.92
C VAL A 109 13.62 10.91 -23.80
N GLY A 110 13.25 10.76 -25.08
CA GLY A 110 13.97 9.97 -26.05
C GLY A 110 15.46 10.31 -26.01
N GLU A 111 16.22 9.46 -25.35
CA GLU A 111 17.63 9.37 -25.55
C GLU A 111 17.75 8.58 -26.85
N SER A 112 18.12 9.26 -27.94
CA SER A 112 18.41 8.60 -29.21
C SER A 112 19.52 7.58 -28.95
N LEU A 113 19.15 6.30 -28.88
CA LEU A 113 20.11 5.23 -28.86
C LEU A 113 20.60 5.07 -30.30
N ASP A 114 21.79 5.61 -30.60
CA ASP A 114 22.47 5.39 -31.88
C ASP A 114 22.91 3.91 -31.96
N ILE A 115 21.98 3.03 -32.29
CA ILE A 115 22.26 1.64 -32.65
C ILE A 115 22.65 1.65 -34.13
N THR A 116 23.93 1.84 -34.42
CA THR A 116 24.45 1.68 -35.77
C THR A 116 24.67 0.20 -36.06
N SER A 117 23.85 -0.40 -36.93
CA SER A 117 24.27 -1.58 -37.69
C SER A 117 24.98 -1.06 -38.94
N ASP A 118 26.29 -1.27 -39.02
CA ASP A 118 27.05 -1.23 -40.27
C ASP A 118 27.10 0.12 -41.02
N GLY A 119 26.96 1.25 -40.31
CA GLY A 119 27.33 2.58 -40.82
C GLY A 119 26.30 3.30 -41.70
N ALA A 120 25.06 2.82 -41.79
CA ALA A 120 23.96 3.52 -42.43
C ALA A 120 22.88 3.93 -41.40
N PRO A 121 22.37 5.18 -41.43
CA PRO A 121 21.33 5.61 -40.50
C PRO A 121 20.01 4.93 -40.80
N ILE A 122 19.39 4.35 -39.76
CA ILE A 122 18.04 3.81 -39.82
C ILE A 122 17.06 4.98 -39.73
N VAL A 123 16.43 5.35 -40.84
CA VAL A 123 15.46 6.46 -40.86
C VAL A 123 14.10 5.94 -40.39
N GLN A 124 13.78 6.08 -39.11
CA GLN A 124 12.40 6.00 -38.65
C GLN A 124 11.76 7.39 -38.69
N SER A 125 10.85 7.58 -39.64
CA SER A 125 9.97 8.75 -39.71
C SER A 125 8.94 8.69 -38.60
N ALA A 126 9.19 9.36 -37.48
CA ALA A 126 8.18 9.68 -36.48
C ALA A 126 7.63 11.11 -36.72
N PRO A 127 6.31 11.35 -36.58
CA PRO A 127 5.76 12.70 -36.68
C PRO A 127 6.27 13.54 -35.51
N ALA A 128 6.79 14.74 -35.80
CA ALA A 128 7.27 15.68 -34.81
C ALA A 128 6.12 16.11 -33.89
N VAL A 129 6.08 15.58 -32.68
CA VAL A 129 5.21 16.09 -31.61
C VAL A 129 5.93 17.29 -30.99
N THR A 130 5.51 18.51 -31.35
CA THR A 130 6.05 19.72 -30.75
C THR A 130 5.47 19.91 -29.36
N PHE A 131 6.29 19.70 -28.32
CA PHE A 131 5.89 19.96 -26.94
C PHE A 131 5.89 21.47 -26.67
N ASN A 132 4.70 22.06 -26.53
CA ASN A 132 4.57 23.49 -26.27
C ASN A 132 4.71 23.79 -24.77
N VAL A 133 5.92 24.19 -24.35
CA VAL A 133 6.27 24.51 -22.95
C VAL A 133 5.50 25.73 -22.41
N SER A 134 4.87 26.55 -23.26
CA SER A 134 4.11 27.72 -22.80
C SER A 134 2.79 27.39 -22.09
N PHE A 135 2.29 26.15 -22.23
CA PHE A 135 1.05 25.71 -21.57
C PHE A 135 1.22 25.47 -20.05
N VAL A 136 2.42 25.08 -19.60
CA VAL A 136 2.66 24.74 -18.19
C VAL A 136 2.75 25.99 -17.31
N LYS A 137 3.20 27.13 -17.85
CA LYS A 137 3.33 28.38 -17.07
C LYS A 137 2.02 29.14 -16.86
N SER A 138 0.97 28.90 -17.67
CA SER A 138 -0.28 29.67 -17.57
C SER A 138 -1.24 29.14 -16.50
N ARG A 139 -1.11 27.87 -16.07
CA ARG A 139 -2.04 27.24 -15.12
C ARG A 139 -1.66 27.40 -13.65
N PHE A 140 -0.43 27.82 -13.35
CA PHE A 140 0.07 27.97 -11.96
C PHE A 140 -0.14 29.35 -11.34
N LYS A 141 -0.78 30.30 -12.04
CA LYS A 141 -0.85 31.70 -11.60
C LYS A 141 -2.23 32.20 -11.17
N LYS A 142 -3.17 31.32 -10.80
CA LYS A 142 -4.52 31.79 -10.47
C LYS A 142 -5.29 30.96 -9.45
N GLU A 143 -4.72 30.75 -8.27
CA GLU A 143 -5.49 30.35 -7.08
C GLU A 143 -4.88 31.00 -5.84
N ASP A 144 -4.82 32.34 -5.81
CA ASP A 144 -4.62 33.16 -4.60
C ASP A 144 -5.15 34.58 -4.91
N ALA A 145 -6.47 34.72 -4.86
CA ALA A 145 -7.20 35.99 -4.72
C ALA A 145 -8.56 35.71 -4.10
#